data_AF-A0A0F9NE37-F1
#
_entry.id   AF-A0A0F9NE37-F1
#
_cell.length_a   1.000
_cell.length_b   1.000
_cell.length_c   1.000
_cell.angle_alpha   90.00
_cell.angle_beta   90.00
_cell.angle_gamma   90.00
#
_symmetry.space_group_name_H-M   'P 1'
#
loop_
_entity.id
_entity.type
_entity.pdbx_description
1 polymer ?
#
loop_
_entity_poly.entity_id
_entity_poly.type
_entity_poly.pdbx_seq_one_letter_code
_entity_poly.pdbx_strand_id
1 'polypeptide(L)'
;IEILPPNALTTFTFNYENAQELKTLFTQEMLKKGYLASLSVYVSYSHTKEIVEEYFNAVDETFKIIDQGIKGNKISDLLEGPVAHSGFQRLT
;
A
#
# COMPACT_ATOMS: atom_id res chain seq x y z
N ILE A 1 14.09 31.04 -1.20
CA ILE A 1 13.21 30.10 -0.46
C ILE A 1 12.22 29.56 -1.48
N GLU A 2 12.30 28.28 -1.83
CA GLU A 2 11.27 27.63 -2.64
C GLU A 2 10.16 27.16 -1.69
N ILE A 3 8.95 27.66 -1.91
CA ILE A 3 7.75 27.19 -1.20
C ILE A 3 7.02 26.29 -2.19
N LEU A 4 7.12 24.97 -1.99
CA LEU A 4 6.36 24.00 -2.76
C LEU A 4 4.93 23.88 -2.20
N PRO A 5 3.91 23.76 -3.06
CA PRO A 5 2.55 23.50 -2.60
C PRO A 5 2.42 22.08 -2.02
N PRO A 6 1.44 21.83 -1.13
CA PRO A 6 1.15 20.49 -0.65
C PRO A 6 0.76 19.57 -1.82
N ASN A 7 1.11 18.29 -1.71
CA ASN A 7 0.77 17.28 -2.70
C ASN A 7 -0.75 17.28 -2.94
N ALA A 8 -1.16 17.39 -4.20
CA ALA A 8 -2.57 17.41 -4.59
C ALA A 8 -3.29 16.07 -4.34
N LEU A 9 -2.53 14.98 -4.27
CA LEU A 9 -3.02 13.63 -3.99
C LEU A 9 -2.36 13.08 -2.72
N THR A 10 -3.19 12.75 -1.73
CA THR A 10 -2.73 12.09 -0.51
C THR A 10 -2.07 10.77 -0.84
N THR A 11 -0.77 10.70 -0.58
CA THR A 11 0.07 9.55 -0.91
C THR A 11 1.04 9.32 0.23
N PHE A 12 1.29 8.05 0.54
CA PHE A 12 2.33 7.63 1.47
C PHE A 12 3.37 6.78 0.75
N THR A 13 4.52 6.56 1.39
CA THR A 13 5.58 5.72 0.85
C THR A 13 6.20 4.90 1.98
N PHE A 14 6.71 3.73 1.64
CA PHE A 14 7.51 2.92 2.57
C PHE A 14 8.98 3.39 2.48
N ASN A 15 9.53 3.88 3.59
CA ASN A 15 10.93 4.28 3.66
C ASN A 15 11.83 3.11 4.12
N TYR A 16 11.96 2.10 3.26
CA TYR A 16 12.75 0.88 3.49
C TYR A 16 13.48 0.49 2.21
N GLU A 17 14.60 -0.23 2.32
CA GLU A 17 15.35 -0.72 1.15
C GLU A 17 14.49 -1.59 0.23
N ASN A 18 13.60 -2.39 0.82
CA ASN A 18 12.67 -3.27 0.10
C ASN A 18 11.26 -2.67 -0.10
N ALA A 19 11.17 -1.34 -0.26
CA ALA A 19 9.88 -0.63 -0.40
C ALA A 19 8.93 -1.21 -1.46
N GLN A 20 9.46 -1.74 -2.56
CA GLN A 20 8.63 -2.32 -3.62
C GLN A 20 8.00 -3.66 -3.22
N GLU A 21 8.69 -4.48 -2.42
CA GLU A 21 8.11 -5.69 -1.85
C GLU A 21 7.00 -5.33 -0.86
N LEU A 22 7.25 -4.36 0.01
CA LEU A 22 6.26 -3.87 0.98
C LEU A 22 5.00 -3.32 0.29
N LYS A 23 5.17 -2.56 -0.80
CA LYS A 23 4.07 -2.10 -1.64
C LYS A 23 3.29 -3.26 -2.27
N THR A 24 4.01 -4.29 -2.74
CA THR A 24 3.39 -5.47 -3.34
C THR A 24 2.57 -6.22 -2.30
N LEU A 25 3.14 -6.46 -1.12
CA LEU A 25 2.46 -7.13 -0.01
C LEU A 25 1.24 -6.33 0.49
N PHE A 26 1.37 -5.01 0.66
CA PHE A 26 0.24 -4.15 1.04
C PHE A 26 -0.93 -4.28 0.05
N THR A 27 -0.64 -4.19 -1.24
CA THR A 27 -1.66 -4.32 -2.28
C THR A 27 -2.30 -5.71 -2.27
N GLN A 28 -1.50 -6.76 -2.13
CA GLN A 28 -1.96 -8.15 -2.05
C GLN A 28 -2.92 -8.36 -0.88
N GLU A 29 -2.53 -7.96 0.34
CA GLU A 29 -3.35 -8.19 1.53
C GLU A 29 -4.63 -7.35 1.52
N MET A 30 -4.56 -6.11 1.05
CA MET A 30 -5.76 -5.28 0.86
C MET A 30 -6.70 -5.88 -0.18
N LEU A 31 -6.18 -6.46 -1.26
CA LEU A 31 -6.99 -7.13 -2.28
C LEU A 31 -7.72 -8.35 -1.73
N LYS A 32 -7.06 -9.15 -0.89
CA LYS A 32 -7.70 -10.29 -0.19
C LYS A 32 -8.88 -9.84 0.69
N LYS A 33 -8.81 -8.61 1.22
CA LYS A 33 -9.86 -7.97 2.02
C LYS A 33 -10.93 -7.26 1.17
N GLY A 34 -10.83 -7.34 -0.16
CA GLY A 34 -11.80 -6.76 -1.10
C GLY A 34 -11.52 -5.32 -1.52
N TYR A 35 -10.35 -4.76 -1.19
CA TYR A 35 -9.99 -3.38 -1.53
C TYR A 35 -8.96 -3.30 -2.65
N LEU A 36 -9.27 -2.52 -3.69
CA LEU A 36 -8.30 -2.09 -4.70
C LEU A 36 -7.44 -0.94 -4.15
N ALA A 37 -6.53 -1.26 -3.24
CA ALA A 37 -5.69 -0.29 -2.57
C ALA A 37 -4.39 -0.01 -3.33
N SER A 38 -3.86 1.20 -3.13
CA SER A 38 -2.52 1.59 -3.56
C SER A 38 -1.89 2.46 -2.46
N LEU A 39 -0.69 3.01 -2.70
CA LEU A 39 -0.08 3.96 -1.77
C LEU A 39 -0.68 5.37 -1.86
N SER A 40 -1.64 5.57 -2.75
CA SER A 40 -2.39 6.82 -2.92
C SER A 40 -3.87 6.61 -2.62
N VAL A 41 -4.49 7.61 -2.00
CA VAL A 41 -5.90 7.59 -1.63
C VAL A 41 -6.68 8.54 -2.52
N TYR A 42 -7.62 7.99 -3.29
CA TYR A 42 -8.56 8.76 -4.10
C TYR A 42 -9.86 8.94 -3.33
N VAL A 43 -10.08 10.15 -2.82
CA VAL A 43 -11.29 10.45 -2.05
C VAL A 43 -12.50 10.66 -2.97
N SER A 44 -13.67 10.21 -2.52
CA SER A 44 -14.95 10.35 -3.22
C SER A 44 -16.04 10.76 -2.24
N TYR A 45 -17.01 11.56 -2.70
CA TYR A 45 -18.23 11.85 -1.92
C TYR A 45 -19.07 10.61 -1.62
N SER A 46 -18.82 9.49 -2.31
CA SER A 46 -19.48 8.22 -2.04
C SER A 46 -18.93 7.48 -0.82
N HIS A 47 -17.81 7.93 -0.22
CA HIS A 47 -17.28 7.30 0.99
C HIS A 47 -18.13 7.69 2.20
N THR A 48 -18.83 6.72 2.78
CA THR A 48 -19.51 6.90 4.07
C THR A 48 -18.53 6.67 5.21
N LYS A 49 -18.92 7.08 6.42
CA LYS A 49 -18.10 6.90 7.62
C LYS A 49 -17.81 5.41 7.86
N GLU A 50 -18.80 4.56 7.64
CA GLU A 50 -18.73 3.12 7.83
C GLU A 50 -17.70 2.50 6.87
N ILE A 51 -17.75 2.86 5.58
CA ILE A 51 -16.77 2.38 4.58
C ILE A 51 -15.34 2.78 4.98
N VAL A 52 -15.16 4.00 5.49
CA VAL A 52 -13.84 4.50 5.91
C VAL A 52 -13.33 3.76 7.14
N GLU A 53 -14.20 3.50 8.13
CA GLU A 53 -13.85 2.74 9.33
C GLU A 53 -13.47 1.29 9.02
N GLU A 54 -14.23 0.62 8.15
CA GLU A 54 -13.91 -0.74 7.68
C GLU A 54 -12.58 -0.78 6.92
N TYR A 55 -12.33 0.21 6.05
CA TYR A 55 -11.07 0.33 5.33
C TYR A 55 -9.88 0.51 6.28
N PHE A 56 -10.02 1.35 7.32
CA PHE A 56 -8.96 1.55 8.31
C PHE A 56 -8.67 0.27 9.10
N ASN A 57 -9.69 -0.49 9.52
CA ASN A 57 -9.46 -1.78 10.17
C ASN A 57 -8.69 -2.75 9.25
N ALA A 58 -9.04 -2.79 7.95
CA ALA A 58 -8.34 -3.61 6.97
C ALA A 58 -6.87 -3.18 6.77
N VAL A 59 -6.60 -1.87 6.76
CA VAL A 59 -5.24 -1.31 6.68
C VAL A 59 -4.44 -1.64 7.94
N ASP A 60 -5.02 -1.50 9.13
CA ASP A 60 -4.34 -1.80 10.40
C ASP A 60 -3.92 -3.27 10.49
N GLU A 61 -4.83 -4.19 10.11
CA GLU A 61 -4.52 -5.61 10.02
C GLU A 61 -3.40 -5.89 9.00
N THR A 62 -3.43 -5.22 7.85
CA THR A 62 -2.41 -5.35 6.81
C THR A 62 -1.04 -4.86 7.28
N PHE A 63 -0.99 -3.71 7.96
CA PHE A 63 0.26 -3.19 8.52
C PHE A 63 0.81 -4.09 9.63
N LYS A 64 -0.05 -4.78 10.40
CA LYS A 64 0.41 -5.79 11.35
C LYS A 64 1.11 -6.97 10.66
N ILE A 65 0.61 -7.45 9.53
CA ILE A 65 1.25 -8.50 8.72
C ILE A 65 2.61 -8.00 8.21
N ILE A 66 2.65 -6.78 7.67
CA ILE A 66 3.87 -6.15 7.16
C ILE A 66 4.92 -6.00 8.28
N ASP A 67 4.54 -5.51 9.45
CA ASP A 67 5.43 -5.36 10.61
C ASP A 67 6.04 -6.69 11.05
N GLN A 68 5.25 -7.77 11.08
CA GLN A 68 5.73 -9.12 11.36
C GLN A 68 6.74 -9.60 10.31
N GLY A 69 6.47 -9.36 9.03
CA GLY A 69 7.37 -9.70 7.94
C GLY A 69 8.69 -8.92 7.99
N ILE A 70 8.65 -7.62 8.32
CA ILE A 70 9.84 -6.79 8.50
C ILE A 70 10.70 -7.32 9.65
N LYS A 71 10.09 -7.54 10.84
CA LYS A 71 10.81 -8.05 12.03
C LYS A 71 11.41 -9.43 11.82
N GLY A 72 10.73 -10.28 11.03
CA GLY A 72 11.21 -11.60 10.68
C GLY A 72 12.25 -11.64 9.55
N ASN A 73 12.46 -10.52 8.84
CA ASN A 73 13.19 -10.46 7.57
C ASN A 73 12.67 -11.48 6.54
N LYS A 74 11.34 -11.59 6.41
CA LYS A 74 10.63 -12.60 5.60
C LYS A 74 9.56 -12.01 4.68
N ILE A 75 9.71 -10.75 4.25
CA ILE A 75 8.72 -10.11 3.40
C ILE A 75 8.51 -10.88 2.09
N SER A 76 9.59 -11.32 1.44
CA SER A 76 9.53 -12.06 0.19
C SER A 76 8.80 -13.41 0.34
N ASP A 77 8.85 -14.05 1.51
CA ASP A 77 8.15 -15.32 1.80
C ASP A 77 6.62 -15.15 1.93
N LEU A 78 6.15 -13.92 2.21
CA LEU A 78 4.73 -13.59 2.35
C LEU A 78 4.07 -13.21 1.02
N LEU A 79 4.86 -13.01 -0.04
CA LEU A 79 4.36 -12.68 -1.37
C LEU A 79 3.85 -13.94 -2.07
N GLU A 80 2.63 -13.88 -2.60
CA GLU A 80 2.01 -14.97 -3.38
C GLU A 80 2.34 -14.88 -4.88
N GLY A 81 3.00 -13.81 -5.30
CA GLY A 81 3.39 -13.55 -6.68
C GLY A 81 4.70 -12.76 -6.76
N PRO A 82 5.17 -12.46 -7.98
CA PRO A 82 6.38 -11.66 -8.16
C PRO A 82 6.20 -10.25 -7.61
N VAL A 83 7.31 -9.64 -7.19
CA VAL A 83 7.35 -8.23 -6.81
C VAL A 83 6.83 -7.38 -7.97
N ALA A 84 5.93 -6.44 -7.67
CA ALA A 84 5.34 -5.58 -8.68
C ALA A 84 6.42 -4.77 -9.42
N HIS A 85 6.21 -4.50 -10.72
CA HIS A 85 7.10 -3.64 -11.48
C HIS A 85 7.04 -2.18 -10.98
N SER A 86 8.18 -1.49 -11.02
CA SER A 86 8.26 -0.06 -10.78
C SER A 86 8.00 0.70 -12.08
N GLY A 87 7.00 1.58 -12.08
CA GLY A 87 6.65 2.38 -13.26
C GLY A 87 6.00 1.55 -14.37
N PHE A 88 5.84 2.18 -15.53
CA PHE A 88 5.31 1.53 -16.72
C PHE A 88 6.46 0.93 -17.53
N GLN A 89 6.41 -0.37 -17.78
CA GLN A 89 7.33 -1.05 -18.69
C GLN A 89 6.54 -1.67 -19.85
N ARG A 90 7.03 -1.50 -21.07
CA ARG A 90 6.48 -2.18 -22.24
C ARG A 90 7.01 -3.61 -22.26
N LEU A 91 6.20 -4.55 -22.74
CA LEU A 91 6.70 -5.88 -23.11
C LEU A 91 7.73 -5.70 -24.25
N THR A 92 8.96 -6.15 -24.00
CA THR A 92 10.03 -6.26 -25.02
C THR A 92 10.28 -7.71 -25.34
#